data_AF-A0A3N9SND7-F1
#
_entry.id   AF-A0A3N9SND7-F1
#
_cell.length_a   1.000
_cell.length_b   1.000
_cell.length_c   1.000
_cell.angle_alpha   90.00
_cell.angle_beta   90.00
_cell.angle_gamma   90.00
#
_symmetry.space_group_name_H-M   'P 1'
#
loop_
_entity.id
_entity.type
_entity.pdbx_description
1 polymer ?
#
loop_
_entity_poly.entity_id
_entity_poly.type
_entity_poly.pdbx_seq_one_letter_code
_entity_poly.pdbx_strand_id
1 'polypeptide(L)'
;MIAGLGLGLGLAAPAQAQFSESYKFLEAVKKKDGEKVQNALNEPGTQIVNTRDVTSGESALHIVTARRDLTWMQFLVAKGANVNVRDVKGTTPLVMAVDLGFAEGVDFLIKSGARVDEPNNTGETPLINAVHRRDMAIIRMLLKAGANPERPDNSGRSARDYAALDGKNSAVLEEIDNAMKAAKAAPQKPTYGPSF
;
A
#
# COMPACT_ATOMS: atom_id res chain seq x y z
N MET A 1 18.27 4.23 74.70
CA MET A 1 17.18 4.06 73.72
C MET A 1 17.70 4.48 72.36
N ILE A 2 18.03 3.51 71.50
CA ILE A 2 18.53 3.75 70.14
C ILE A 2 17.36 3.41 69.22
N ALA A 3 16.75 4.41 68.59
CA ALA A 3 15.66 4.24 67.63
C ALA A 3 16.26 4.19 66.21
N GLY A 4 16.06 3.05 65.54
CA GLY A 4 16.62 2.76 64.23
C GLY A 4 16.00 3.56 63.09
N LEU A 5 16.85 4.11 62.23
CA LEU A 5 16.50 4.63 60.91
C LEU A 5 16.41 3.46 59.91
N GLY A 6 15.19 3.01 59.62
CA GLY A 6 14.91 2.12 58.49
C GLY A 6 14.75 2.93 57.22
N LEU A 7 15.81 3.08 56.42
CA LEU A 7 15.76 3.56 55.05
C LEU A 7 15.16 2.44 54.16
N GLY A 8 13.85 2.51 53.93
CA GLY A 8 13.18 1.68 52.93
C GLY A 8 13.52 2.17 51.53
N LEU A 9 14.52 1.54 50.90
CA LEU A 9 14.74 1.64 49.46
C LEU A 9 13.59 0.90 48.75
N GLY A 10 12.53 1.63 48.44
CA GLY A 10 11.51 1.18 47.49
C GLY A 10 12.15 1.05 46.11
N LEU A 11 12.50 -0.17 45.71
CA LEU A 11 12.85 -0.48 44.33
C LEU A 11 11.64 -0.14 43.47
N ALA A 12 11.70 0.96 42.72
CA ALA A 12 10.73 1.23 41.67
C ALA A 12 10.76 0.05 40.69
N ALA A 13 9.70 -0.74 40.69
CA ALA A 13 9.51 -1.76 39.66
C ALA A 13 9.56 -1.07 38.29
N PRO A 14 10.24 -1.64 37.28
CA PRO A 14 10.26 -1.04 35.96
C PRO A 14 8.81 -0.95 35.47
N ALA A 15 8.38 0.26 35.12
CA ALA A 15 7.07 0.51 34.55
C ALA A 15 6.79 -0.55 33.46
N GLN A 16 5.76 -1.37 33.63
CA GLN A 16 5.23 -2.15 32.52
C GLN A 16 5.02 -1.16 31.37
N ALA A 17 5.81 -1.28 30.30
CA ALA A 17 5.69 -0.43 29.13
C ALA A 17 4.28 -0.63 28.56
N GLN A 18 3.35 0.26 28.89
CA GLN A 18 2.03 0.27 28.29
C GLN A 18 2.22 0.68 26.84
N PHE A 19 2.16 -0.30 25.94
CA PHE A 19 2.19 -0.03 24.51
C PHE A 19 0.99 0.85 24.11
N SER A 20 1.19 1.70 23.10
CA SER A 20 0.10 2.53 22.56
C SER A 20 -1.01 1.67 21.95
N GLU A 21 -2.24 2.16 21.94
CA GLU A 21 -3.38 1.47 21.31
C GLU A 21 -3.11 1.19 19.83
N SER A 22 -2.51 2.16 19.12
CA SER A 22 -2.01 2.00 17.76
C SER A 22 -1.10 0.77 17.58
N TYR A 23 -0.13 0.58 18.49
CA TYR A 23 0.76 -0.57 18.43
C TYR A 23 0.01 -1.87 18.72
N LYS A 24 -0.83 -1.90 19.77
CA LYS A 24 -1.65 -3.08 20.10
C LYS A 24 -2.55 -3.50 18.94
N PHE A 25 -3.14 -2.53 18.24
CA PHE A 25 -3.97 -2.77 17.07
C PHE A 25 -3.16 -3.39 15.92
N LEU A 26 -2.02 -2.80 15.55
CA LEU A 26 -1.18 -3.35 14.49
C LEU A 26 -0.65 -4.73 14.84
N GLU A 27 -0.27 -4.96 16.10
CA GLU A 27 0.12 -6.28 16.60
C GLU A 27 -1.02 -7.30 16.54
N ALA A 28 -2.24 -6.91 16.88
CA ALA A 28 -3.42 -7.77 16.74
C ALA A 28 -3.67 -8.12 15.27
N VAL A 29 -3.55 -7.15 14.35
CA VAL A 29 -3.62 -7.39 12.90
C VAL A 29 -2.53 -8.37 12.46
N LYS A 30 -1.27 -8.17 12.86
CA LYS A 30 -0.14 -9.07 12.55
C LYS A 30 -0.42 -10.50 13.01
N LYS A 31 -0.94 -10.67 14.22
CA LYS A 31 -1.26 -11.96 14.85
C LYS A 31 -2.57 -12.60 14.36
N LYS A 32 -3.33 -11.93 13.49
CA LYS A 32 -4.68 -12.33 13.05
C LYS A 32 -5.68 -12.49 14.20
N ASP A 33 -5.51 -11.70 15.26
CA ASP A 33 -6.43 -11.67 16.40
C ASP A 33 -7.68 -10.84 16.02
N GLY A 34 -8.63 -11.51 15.36
CA GLY A 34 -9.83 -10.88 14.82
C GLY A 34 -10.71 -10.24 15.88
N GLU A 35 -10.77 -10.81 17.09
CA GLU A 35 -11.56 -10.26 18.20
C GLU A 35 -10.99 -8.93 18.67
N LYS A 36 -9.68 -8.87 18.94
CA LYS A 36 -9.04 -7.61 19.35
C LYS A 36 -9.14 -6.53 18.28
N VAL A 37 -8.97 -6.92 17.01
CA VAL A 37 -9.10 -5.98 15.88
C VAL A 37 -10.52 -5.46 15.77
N GLN A 38 -11.54 -6.32 15.87
CA GLN A 38 -12.93 -5.89 15.82
C GLN A 38 -13.29 -4.97 16.98
N ASN A 39 -12.87 -5.31 18.20
CA ASN A 39 -13.12 -4.48 19.38
C ASN A 39 -12.52 -3.09 19.20
N ALA A 40 -11.24 -2.99 18.78
CA ALA A 40 -10.57 -1.72 18.52
C ALA A 40 -11.23 -0.89 17.40
N LEU A 41 -11.80 -1.54 16.38
CA LEU A 41 -12.46 -0.87 15.25
C LEU A 41 -13.92 -0.48 15.52
N ASN A 42 -14.55 -1.06 16.54
CA ASN A 42 -15.94 -0.77 16.89
C ASN A 42 -16.06 0.37 17.90
N GLU A 43 -14.94 0.87 18.44
CA GLU A 43 -14.93 2.05 19.30
C GLU A 43 -15.45 3.29 18.52
N PRO A 44 -16.51 3.97 19.00
CA PRO A 44 -17.09 5.11 18.29
C PRO A 44 -16.07 6.21 18.01
N GLY A 45 -15.97 6.63 16.75
CA GLY A 45 -15.07 7.72 16.33
C GLY A 45 -13.60 7.31 16.20
N THR A 46 -13.26 6.02 16.34
CA THR A 46 -11.88 5.56 16.17
C THR A 46 -11.38 5.74 14.74
N GLN A 47 -10.13 6.19 14.61
CA GLN A 47 -9.40 6.22 13.34
C GLN A 47 -8.21 5.25 13.36
N ILE A 48 -8.21 4.31 14.30
CA ILE A 48 -7.09 3.39 14.54
C ILE A 48 -6.78 2.51 13.32
N VAL A 49 -7.77 2.27 12.44
CA VAL A 49 -7.61 1.55 11.18
C VAL A 49 -6.52 2.14 10.28
N ASN A 50 -6.31 3.47 10.37
CA ASN A 50 -5.32 4.22 9.58
C ASN A 50 -4.03 4.49 10.34
N THR A 51 -3.88 3.91 11.53
CA THR A 51 -2.63 4.02 12.27
C THR A 51 -1.48 3.39 11.49
N ARG A 52 -0.28 3.91 11.71
CA ARG A 52 0.95 3.45 11.09
C ARG A 52 1.95 3.05 12.15
N ASP A 53 2.75 2.05 11.82
CA ASP A 53 3.91 1.69 12.61
C ASP A 53 4.88 2.87 12.66
N VAL A 54 5.42 3.16 13.84
CA VAL A 54 6.28 4.33 14.05
C VAL A 54 7.63 4.16 13.34
N THR A 55 8.07 2.92 13.12
CA THR A 55 9.38 2.61 12.53
C THR A 55 9.28 2.39 11.02
N SER A 56 8.33 1.56 10.56
CA SER A 56 8.20 1.24 9.13
C SER A 56 7.21 2.13 8.39
N GLY A 57 6.34 2.86 9.11
CA GLY A 57 5.24 3.60 8.50
C GLY A 57 4.12 2.70 7.95
N GLU A 58 4.22 1.38 8.13
CA GLU A 58 3.24 0.43 7.61
C GLU A 58 1.92 0.57 8.36
N SER A 59 0.83 0.59 7.60
CA SER A 59 -0.52 0.48 8.14
C SER A 59 -0.96 -0.97 8.27
N ALA A 60 -2.12 -1.20 8.90
CA ALA A 60 -2.77 -2.51 8.89
C ALA A 60 -2.94 -3.05 7.45
N LEU A 61 -3.24 -2.18 6.48
CA LEU A 61 -3.43 -2.58 5.09
C LEU A 61 -2.12 -3.08 4.44
N HIS A 62 -0.97 -2.51 4.78
CA HIS A 62 0.34 -3.03 4.36
C HIS A 62 0.59 -4.43 4.93
N ILE A 63 0.41 -4.59 6.24
CA ILE A 63 0.61 -5.87 6.94
C ILE A 63 -0.23 -6.99 6.32
N VAL A 64 -1.50 -6.73 6.01
CA VAL A 64 -2.36 -7.77 5.43
C VAL A 64 -2.06 -8.03 3.95
N THR A 65 -1.59 -7.01 3.22
CA THR A 65 -1.13 -7.15 1.83
C THR A 65 0.13 -7.99 1.74
N ALA A 66 1.10 -7.78 2.65
CA ALA A 66 2.31 -8.59 2.77
C ALA A 66 2.01 -10.09 3.00
N ARG A 67 0.87 -10.39 3.63
CA ARG A 67 0.39 -11.77 3.84
C ARG A 67 -0.45 -12.32 2.71
N ARG A 68 -0.72 -11.52 1.67
CA ARG A 68 -1.64 -11.84 0.55
C ARG A 68 -3.05 -12.25 1.04
N ASP A 69 -3.52 -11.60 2.10
CA ASP A 69 -4.78 -11.96 2.77
C ASP A 69 -5.93 -11.06 2.30
N LEU A 70 -6.60 -11.47 1.22
CA LEU A 70 -7.68 -10.69 0.60
C LEU A 70 -8.86 -10.45 1.55
N THR A 71 -9.23 -11.44 2.35
CA THR A 71 -10.35 -11.34 3.29
C THR A 71 -10.10 -10.25 4.32
N TRP A 72 -8.89 -10.18 4.86
CA TRP A 72 -8.51 -9.11 5.78
C TRP A 72 -8.38 -7.74 5.10
N MET A 73 -7.91 -7.69 3.86
CA MET A 73 -7.91 -6.44 3.08
C MET A 73 -9.33 -5.90 2.91
N GLN A 74 -10.27 -6.75 2.49
CA GLN A 74 -11.69 -6.38 2.32
C GLN A 74 -12.29 -5.90 3.64
N PHE A 75 -12.05 -6.62 4.73
CA PHE A 75 -12.53 -6.24 6.06
C PHE A 75 -12.00 -4.86 6.51
N LEU A 76 -10.69 -4.60 6.36
CA LEU A 76 -10.09 -3.34 6.78
C LEU A 76 -10.55 -2.16 5.91
N VAL A 77 -10.65 -2.35 4.58
CA VAL A 77 -11.16 -1.31 3.68
C VAL A 77 -12.63 -1.01 3.98
N ALA A 78 -13.46 -2.02 4.26
CA ALA A 78 -14.84 -1.82 4.68
C ALA A 78 -14.96 -1.05 6.01
N LYS A 79 -13.92 -1.12 6.87
CA LYS A 79 -13.80 -0.35 8.12
C LYS A 79 -13.14 1.02 7.94
N GLY A 80 -12.90 1.47 6.71
CA GLY A 80 -12.38 2.80 6.40
C GLY A 80 -10.85 2.90 6.32
N ALA A 81 -10.16 1.78 6.09
CA ALA A 81 -8.73 1.81 5.80
C ALA A 81 -8.43 2.62 4.52
N ASN A 82 -7.47 3.52 4.60
CA ASN A 82 -7.00 4.31 3.47
C ASN A 82 -6.17 3.42 2.53
N VAL A 83 -6.69 3.15 1.33
CA VAL A 83 -6.03 2.34 0.30
C VAL A 83 -4.78 2.98 -0.30
N ASN A 84 -4.62 4.30 -0.15
CA ASN A 84 -3.52 5.09 -0.69
C ASN A 84 -2.49 5.50 0.39
N VAL A 85 -2.52 4.84 1.55
CA VAL A 85 -1.57 5.09 2.63
C VAL A 85 -0.14 4.76 2.18
N ARG A 86 0.82 5.58 2.56
CA ARG A 86 2.25 5.42 2.23
C ARG A 86 3.05 5.04 3.47
N ASP A 87 3.93 4.05 3.33
CA ASP A 87 4.96 3.70 4.30
C ASP A 87 6.15 4.68 4.25
N VAL A 88 7.21 4.44 5.03
CA VAL A 88 8.41 5.33 5.04
C VAL A 88 9.18 5.35 3.72
N LYS A 89 9.01 4.32 2.87
CA LYS A 89 9.60 4.24 1.53
C LYS A 89 8.68 4.82 0.45
N GLY A 90 7.52 5.34 0.84
CA GLY A 90 6.51 5.84 -0.08
C GLY A 90 5.70 4.72 -0.75
N THR A 91 5.91 3.46 -0.36
CA THR A 91 5.19 2.29 -0.87
C THR A 91 3.73 2.39 -0.46
N THR A 92 2.82 2.17 -1.41
CA THR A 92 1.39 2.01 -1.12
C THR A 92 1.03 0.53 -1.05
N PRO A 93 -0.12 0.16 -0.48
CA PRO A 93 -0.63 -1.20 -0.57
C PRO A 93 -0.70 -1.72 -2.01
N LEU A 94 -1.00 -0.85 -2.99
CA LEU A 94 -1.03 -1.24 -4.41
C LEU A 94 0.36 -1.62 -4.92
N VAL A 95 1.38 -0.78 -4.66
CA VAL A 95 2.77 -1.08 -5.05
C VAL A 95 3.23 -2.38 -4.38
N MET A 96 2.95 -2.56 -3.08
CA MET A 96 3.28 -3.78 -2.37
C MET A 96 2.59 -5.03 -2.95
N ALA A 97 1.30 -4.94 -3.30
CA ALA A 97 0.59 -6.04 -3.94
C ALA A 97 1.18 -6.41 -5.31
N VAL A 98 1.61 -5.40 -6.09
CA VAL A 98 2.33 -5.60 -7.34
C VAL A 98 3.66 -6.29 -7.08
N ASP A 99 4.48 -5.80 -6.15
CA ASP A 99 5.79 -6.36 -5.80
C ASP A 99 5.72 -7.83 -5.35
N LEU A 100 4.60 -8.24 -4.76
CA LEU A 100 4.34 -9.61 -4.33
C LEU A 100 3.74 -10.50 -5.44
N GLY A 101 3.33 -9.94 -6.57
CA GLY A 101 2.58 -10.67 -7.62
C GLY A 101 1.18 -11.07 -7.19
N PHE A 102 0.58 -10.32 -6.27
CA PHE A 102 -0.72 -10.64 -5.70
C PHE A 102 -1.85 -10.06 -6.55
N ALA A 103 -2.12 -10.70 -7.69
CA ALA A 103 -3.07 -10.22 -8.70
C ALA A 103 -4.47 -9.94 -8.11
N GLU A 104 -5.00 -10.79 -7.24
CA GLU A 104 -6.31 -10.58 -6.61
C GLU A 104 -6.31 -9.34 -5.70
N GLY A 105 -5.22 -9.12 -4.97
CA GLY A 105 -5.02 -7.93 -4.15
C GLY A 105 -4.92 -6.65 -4.99
N VAL A 106 -4.20 -6.71 -6.12
CA VAL A 106 -4.10 -5.59 -7.07
C VAL A 106 -5.48 -5.23 -7.62
N ASP A 107 -6.25 -6.22 -8.08
CA ASP A 107 -7.61 -6.00 -8.63
C ASP A 107 -8.53 -5.37 -7.59
N PHE A 108 -8.51 -5.91 -6.37
CA PHE A 108 -9.29 -5.39 -5.26
C PHE A 108 -8.91 -3.95 -4.90
N LEU A 109 -7.62 -3.62 -4.80
CA LEU A 109 -7.15 -2.29 -4.46
C LEU A 109 -7.51 -1.26 -5.53
N ILE A 110 -7.35 -1.61 -6.83
CA ILE A 110 -7.77 -0.75 -7.94
C ILE A 110 -9.27 -0.47 -7.85
N LYS A 111 -10.11 -1.51 -7.67
CA LYS A 111 -11.56 -1.36 -7.51
C LYS A 111 -11.95 -0.56 -6.27
N SER A 112 -11.10 -0.55 -5.25
CA SER A 112 -11.29 0.22 -4.01
C SER A 112 -10.79 1.66 -4.10
N GLY A 113 -10.37 2.13 -5.28
CA GLY A 113 -9.93 3.51 -5.50
C GLY A 113 -8.45 3.77 -5.21
N ALA A 114 -7.61 2.73 -5.30
CA ALA A 114 -6.16 2.94 -5.27
C ALA A 114 -5.69 3.77 -6.48
N ARG A 115 -4.80 4.72 -6.23
CA ARG A 115 -4.19 5.56 -7.26
C ARG A 115 -3.15 4.76 -8.03
N VAL A 116 -3.48 4.44 -9.28
CA VAL A 116 -2.71 3.53 -10.15
C VAL A 116 -1.33 4.05 -10.54
N ASP A 117 -1.10 5.36 -10.45
CA ASP A 117 0.16 6.01 -10.80
C ASP A 117 0.91 6.59 -9.58
N GLU A 118 0.44 6.38 -8.35
CA GLU A 118 1.11 6.94 -7.16
C GLU A 118 2.51 6.33 -6.99
N PRO A 119 3.60 7.11 -7.05
CA PRO A 119 4.95 6.58 -7.03
C PRO A 119 5.47 6.38 -5.60
N ASN A 120 6.41 5.45 -5.46
CA ASN A 120 7.23 5.33 -4.24
C ASN A 120 8.29 6.45 -4.17
N ASN A 121 9.18 6.42 -3.16
CA ASN A 121 10.19 7.47 -2.99
C ASN A 121 11.30 7.45 -4.07
N THR A 122 11.45 6.37 -4.83
CA THR A 122 12.34 6.28 -6.00
C THR A 122 11.66 6.75 -7.29
N GLY A 123 10.41 7.19 -7.22
CA GLY A 123 9.63 7.64 -8.37
C GLY A 123 8.98 6.50 -9.16
N GLU A 124 9.20 5.25 -8.75
CA GLU A 124 8.65 4.09 -9.46
C GLU A 124 7.13 4.00 -9.24
N THR A 125 6.41 3.88 -10.35
CA THR A 125 4.95 3.66 -10.36
C THR A 125 4.65 2.18 -10.22
N PRO A 126 3.43 1.80 -9.79
CA PRO A 126 3.00 0.39 -9.79
C PRO A 126 3.25 -0.32 -11.13
N LEU A 127 3.13 0.39 -12.26
CA LEU A 127 3.37 -0.18 -13.58
C LEU A 127 4.86 -0.46 -13.83
N ILE A 128 5.77 0.39 -13.35
CA ILE A 128 7.23 0.13 -13.40
C ILE A 128 7.57 -1.13 -12.62
N ASN A 129 7.06 -1.27 -11.38
CA ASN A 129 7.24 -2.47 -10.57
C ASN A 129 6.70 -3.74 -11.27
N ALA A 130 5.54 -3.65 -11.92
CA ALA A 130 4.96 -4.76 -12.67
C ALA A 130 5.82 -5.18 -13.88
N VAL A 131 6.42 -4.20 -14.58
CA VAL A 131 7.37 -4.45 -15.68
C VAL A 131 8.64 -5.14 -15.18
N HIS A 132 9.23 -4.69 -14.06
CA HIS A 132 10.40 -5.36 -13.46
C HIS A 132 10.12 -6.83 -13.11
N ARG A 133 8.89 -7.12 -12.68
CA ARG A 133 8.43 -8.48 -12.38
C ARG A 133 8.08 -9.32 -13.62
N ARG A 134 7.95 -8.69 -14.79
CA ARG A 134 7.48 -9.32 -16.04
C ARG A 134 6.11 -9.99 -15.88
N ASP A 135 5.25 -9.46 -15.01
CA ASP A 135 3.94 -10.03 -14.73
C ASP A 135 2.86 -9.45 -15.66
N MET A 136 2.63 -10.13 -16.78
CA MET A 136 1.71 -9.68 -17.83
C MET A 136 0.26 -9.53 -17.36
N ALA A 137 -0.17 -10.29 -16.34
CA ALA A 137 -1.53 -10.16 -15.81
C ALA A 137 -1.69 -8.82 -15.08
N ILE A 138 -0.75 -8.51 -14.19
CA ILE A 138 -0.75 -7.26 -13.43
C ILE A 138 -0.52 -6.05 -14.35
N ILE A 139 0.38 -6.14 -15.33
CA ILE A 139 0.61 -5.10 -16.34
C ILE A 139 -0.73 -4.75 -17.03
N ARG A 140 -1.45 -5.76 -17.54
CA ARG A 140 -2.74 -5.55 -18.21
C ARG A 140 -3.78 -4.93 -17.28
N MET A 141 -3.83 -5.34 -16.02
CA MET A 141 -4.75 -4.77 -15.04
C MET A 141 -4.47 -3.28 -14.80
N LEU A 142 -3.22 -2.91 -14.59
CA LEU A 142 -2.80 -1.52 -14.36
C LEU A 142 -3.05 -0.65 -15.60
N LEU A 143 -2.70 -1.12 -16.80
CA LEU A 143 -2.95 -0.43 -18.06
C LEU A 143 -4.45 -0.21 -18.29
N LYS A 144 -5.28 -1.24 -18.05
CA LYS A 144 -6.74 -1.14 -18.13
C LYS A 144 -7.32 -0.14 -17.13
N ALA A 145 -6.67 -0.01 -15.97
CA ALA A 145 -7.04 0.95 -14.93
C ALA A 145 -6.52 2.37 -15.19
N GLY A 146 -5.83 2.60 -16.32
CA GLY A 146 -5.40 3.93 -16.76
C GLY A 146 -4.01 4.34 -16.28
N ALA A 147 -3.16 3.40 -15.83
CA ALA A 147 -1.78 3.70 -15.49
C ALA A 147 -1.02 4.28 -16.69
N ASN A 148 -0.27 5.36 -16.48
CA ASN A 148 0.49 6.04 -17.53
C ASN A 148 1.84 5.32 -17.79
N PRO A 149 2.04 4.66 -18.95
CA PRO A 149 3.27 3.93 -19.25
C PRO A 149 4.49 4.82 -19.52
N GLU A 150 4.26 6.11 -19.78
CA GLU A 150 5.30 7.10 -20.11
C GLU A 150 5.68 7.96 -18.90
N ARG A 151 5.08 7.74 -17.73
CA ARG A 151 5.47 8.46 -16.50
C ARG A 151 6.88 8.01 -16.07
N PRO A 152 7.86 8.93 -15.98
CA PRO A 152 9.22 8.57 -15.59
C PRO A 152 9.36 8.45 -14.07
N ASP A 153 10.26 7.57 -13.65
CA ASP A 153 10.81 7.50 -12.29
C ASP A 153 11.89 8.58 -12.05
N ASN A 154 12.55 8.55 -10.89
CA ASN A 154 13.62 9.50 -10.56
C ASN A 154 14.89 9.30 -11.39
N SER A 155 15.02 8.19 -12.12
CA SER A 155 16.10 7.94 -13.08
C SER A 155 15.77 8.47 -14.48
N GLY A 156 14.57 9.03 -14.67
CA GLY A 156 14.09 9.50 -15.97
C GLY A 156 13.59 8.39 -16.89
N ARG A 157 13.35 7.17 -16.37
CA ARG A 157 12.86 6.03 -17.15
C ARG A 157 11.43 5.70 -16.80
N SER A 158 10.62 5.47 -17.82
CA SER A 158 9.23 5.04 -17.68
C SER A 158 9.08 3.52 -17.75
N ALA A 159 7.90 3.00 -17.45
CA ALA A 159 7.60 1.57 -17.60
C ALA A 159 7.83 1.09 -19.04
N ARG A 160 7.48 1.92 -20.03
CA ARG A 160 7.74 1.65 -21.44
C ARG A 160 9.25 1.61 -21.76
N ASP A 161 10.04 2.52 -21.20
CA ASP A 161 11.49 2.55 -21.41
C ASP A 161 12.15 1.29 -20.87
N TYR A 162 11.76 0.85 -19.66
CA TYR A 162 12.25 -0.40 -19.08
C TYR A 162 11.83 -1.62 -19.92
N ALA A 163 10.59 -1.67 -20.40
CA ALA A 163 10.13 -2.75 -21.29
C ALA A 163 10.90 -2.79 -22.62
N ALA A 164 11.35 -1.63 -23.13
CA ALA A 164 12.13 -1.55 -24.36
C ALA A 164 13.57 -2.07 -24.22
N LEU A 165 14.13 -2.10 -23.00
CA LEU A 165 15.47 -2.64 -22.75
C LEU A 165 15.56 -4.15 -23.01
N ASP A 166 14.43 -4.86 -22.91
CA ASP A 166 14.34 -6.29 -23.23
C ASP A 166 14.40 -6.57 -24.74
N GLY A 167 14.36 -5.53 -25.57
CA GLY A 167 14.43 -5.61 -27.02
C GLY A 167 13.10 -5.30 -27.72
N LYS A 168 13.19 -5.08 -29.04
CA LYS A 168 12.06 -4.61 -29.88
C LYS A 168 10.88 -5.58 -29.97
N ASN A 169 11.10 -6.86 -29.67
CA ASN A 169 10.09 -7.93 -29.73
C ASN A 169 9.66 -8.38 -28.33
N SER A 170 9.83 -7.51 -27.32
CA SER A 170 9.39 -7.80 -25.95
C SER A 170 7.85 -7.82 -25.91
N ALA A 171 7.28 -8.94 -25.47
CA ALA A 171 5.83 -9.06 -25.29
C ALA A 171 5.27 -7.98 -24.33
N VAL A 172 6.07 -7.54 -23.36
CA VAL A 172 5.70 -6.46 -22.43
C VAL A 172 5.65 -5.12 -23.18
N LEU A 173 6.65 -4.82 -24.02
CA LEU A 173 6.67 -3.60 -24.81
C LEU A 173 5.50 -3.56 -25.79
N GLU A 174 5.24 -4.67 -26.48
CA GLU A 174 4.11 -4.78 -27.42
C GLU A 174 2.76 -4.53 -26.73
N GLU A 175 2.55 -5.11 -25.54
CA GLU A 175 1.34 -4.90 -24.75
C GLU A 175 1.17 -3.44 -24.34
N ILE A 176 2.24 -2.81 -23.84
CA ILE A 176 2.23 -1.38 -23.48
C ILE A 176 1.90 -0.52 -24.71
N ASP A 177 2.57 -0.74 -25.84
CA ASP A 177 2.34 0.01 -27.07
C ASP A 177 0.91 -0.17 -27.59
N ASN A 178 0.35 -1.36 -27.49
CA ASN A 178 -1.04 -1.64 -27.87
C ASN A 178 -2.03 -0.94 -26.94
N ALA A 179 -1.80 -0.96 -25.62
CA ALA A 179 -2.64 -0.25 -24.67
C ALA A 179 -2.62 1.27 -24.90
N MET A 180 -1.45 1.85 -25.18
CA MET A 180 -1.35 3.28 -25.50
C MET A 180 -2.08 3.65 -26.79
N LYS A 181 -1.98 2.81 -27.84
CA LYS A 181 -2.73 3.02 -29.08
C LYS A 181 -4.24 2.96 -28.83
N ALA A 182 -4.70 1.99 -28.04
CA ALA A 182 -6.10 1.86 -27.66
C ALA A 182 -6.60 3.07 -26.87
N ALA A 183 -5.80 3.60 -25.94
CA ALA A 183 -6.13 4.80 -25.17
C ALA A 183 -6.24 6.05 -26.07
N LYS A 184 -5.37 6.18 -27.09
CA LYS A 184 -5.43 7.28 -28.08
C LYS A 184 -6.61 7.15 -29.05
N ALA A 185 -7.05 5.94 -29.36
CA ALA A 185 -8.17 5.67 -30.25
C ALA A 185 -9.55 5.76 -29.57
N ALA A 186 -9.60 5.77 -28.24
CA ALA A 186 -10.84 5.94 -27.50
C ALA A 186 -11.42 7.35 -27.73
N PRO A 187 -12.73 7.49 -28.04
CA PRO A 187 -13.34 8.79 -28.24
C PRO A 187 -13.17 9.63 -26.97
N GLN A 188 -12.51 10.77 -27.11
CA GLN A 188 -12.40 11.75 -26.02
C GLN A 188 -13.82 12.19 -25.67
N LYS A 189 -14.27 11.90 -24.44
CA LYS A 189 -15.55 12.45 -23.98
C LYS A 189 -15.44 13.97 -24.02
N PRO A 190 -16.36 14.69 -24.69
CA PRO A 190 -16.31 16.14 -24.73
C PRO A 190 -16.31 16.67 -23.30
N THR A 191 -15.24 17.37 -22.92
CA THR A 191 -15.15 18.07 -21.64
C THR A 191 -16.06 19.28 -21.71
N TYR A 192 -17.29 19.13 -21.21
CA TYR A 192 -18.20 20.25 -21.02
C TYR A 192 -17.88 20.90 -19.66
N GLY A 193 -17.09 21.97 -19.68
CA GLY A 193 -16.71 22.75 -18.49
C GLY A 193 -15.56 23.72 -18.76
N PRO A 194 -15.43 24.82 -17.99
CA PRO A 194 -14.32 25.75 -18.16
C PRO A 194 -12.99 25.05 -17.89
N SER A 195 -12.07 25.18 -18.84
CA SER A 195 -10.65 24.86 -18.64
C SER A 195 -10.05 26.05 -17.89
N PHE A 196 -9.67 25.85 -16.63
CA PHE A 196 -8.92 26.82 -15.84
C PHE A 196 -7.43 26.68 -16.11
#